data_AF-D9W3K4-F1
#
_entry.id   AF-D9W3K4-F1
#
_cell.length_a   1.000
_cell.length_b   1.000
_cell.length_c   1.000
_cell.angle_alpha   90.00
_cell.angle_beta   90.00
_cell.angle_gamma   90.00
#
_symmetry.space_group_name_H-M   'P 1'
#
loop_
_entity.id
_entity.type
_entity.pdbx_description
1 polymer ?
#
loop_
_entity_poly.entity_id
_entity_poly.type
_entity_poly.pdbx_seq_one_letter_code
_entity_poly.pdbx_strand_id
1 'polypeptide(L)'
;MHGTGHTVLCAGEGVTRIVADLGDRNDTAQNDTDLPSDLVGGLGNDILVGGDGPDRLTDSDGWTTATVITVTMVGRGGNDTVISRNGGFDRISCGPGFDVLVADRAPRDSLVLPNTCEFVQRF
;
A
#
# COMPACT_ATOMS: atom_id res chain seq x y z
N MET A 1 -7.14 -19.46 -11.83
CA MET A 1 -6.93 -18.94 -13.20
C MET A 1 -6.42 -17.53 -13.02
N HIS A 2 -5.17 -17.30 -13.40
CA HIS A 2 -4.43 -16.04 -13.22
C HIS A 2 -4.95 -15.04 -14.27
N GLY A 3 -5.38 -13.85 -13.85
CA GLY A 3 -5.78 -12.78 -14.77
C GLY A 3 -4.62 -12.41 -15.69
N THR A 4 -4.93 -12.08 -16.94
CA THR A 4 -3.93 -11.57 -17.90
C THR A 4 -3.34 -10.27 -17.35
N GLY A 5 -2.07 -10.27 -16.96
CA GLY A 5 -1.40 -9.06 -16.49
C GLY A 5 -1.47 -7.96 -17.57
N HIS A 6 -1.92 -6.77 -17.16
CA HIS A 6 -1.90 -5.60 -18.03
C HIS A 6 -0.54 -4.91 -17.86
N THR A 7 0.22 -4.76 -18.94
CA THR A 7 1.51 -4.05 -18.93
C THR A 7 1.35 -2.67 -19.56
N VAL A 8 1.76 -1.63 -18.83
CA VAL A 8 1.82 -0.24 -19.31
C VAL A 8 3.29 0.16 -19.44
N LEU A 9 3.71 0.63 -20.61
CA LEU A 9 5.07 1.13 -20.85
C LEU A 9 5.01 2.64 -21.07
N CYS A 10 5.65 3.40 -20.18
CA CYS A 10 5.80 4.85 -20.30
C CYS A 10 7.18 5.18 -20.91
N ALA A 11 7.29 6.32 -21.62
CA ALA A 11 8.60 6.87 -21.97
C ALA A 11 9.29 7.32 -20.66
N GLY A 12 10.47 6.80 -20.35
CA GLY A 12 11.11 7.03 -19.05
C GLY A 12 11.50 8.48 -18.77
N GLU A 13 11.69 9.32 -19.80
CA GLU A 13 12.00 10.74 -19.61
C GLU A 13 10.76 11.55 -19.24
N GLY A 14 10.88 12.31 -18.14
CA GLY A 14 9.83 13.22 -17.68
C GLY A 14 8.73 12.58 -16.84
N VAL A 15 8.74 11.26 -16.64
CA VAL A 15 7.86 10.61 -15.67
C VAL A 15 8.37 10.93 -14.26
N THR A 16 7.49 11.47 -13.43
CA THR A 16 7.82 11.92 -12.08
C THR A 16 7.04 11.19 -10.99
N ARG A 17 6.02 10.42 -11.36
CA ARG A 17 5.17 9.68 -10.43
C ARG A 17 4.41 8.56 -11.14
N ILE A 18 4.19 7.47 -10.42
CA ILE A 18 3.29 6.37 -10.79
C ILE A 18 1.99 6.56 -10.00
N VAL A 19 0.83 6.42 -10.66
CA VAL A 19 -0.47 6.45 -9.98
C VAL A 19 -1.28 5.25 -10.45
N ALA A 20 -1.76 4.44 -9.51
CA ALA A 20 -2.58 3.27 -9.80
C ALA A 20 -3.74 3.16 -8.81
N ASP A 21 -4.94 3.02 -9.36
CA ASP A 21 -6.18 2.67 -8.65
C ASP A 21 -6.60 1.30 -9.16
N LEU A 22 -6.57 0.30 -8.28
CA LEU A 22 -6.73 -1.10 -8.67
C LEU A 22 -8.21 -1.53 -8.69
N GLY A 23 -9.08 -0.81 -7.98
CA GLY A 23 -10.52 -0.99 -8.07
C GLY A 23 -11.06 -2.14 -7.22
N ASP A 24 -11.63 -3.16 -7.86
CA ASP A 24 -12.30 -4.27 -7.18
C ASP A 24 -11.61 -5.62 -7.42
N ARG A 25 -11.76 -6.52 -6.44
CA ARG A 25 -11.15 -7.86 -6.35
C ARG A 25 -9.76 -7.80 -5.71
N ASN A 26 -9.06 -8.93 -5.74
CA ASN A 26 -7.74 -9.06 -5.16
C ASN A 26 -6.73 -8.69 -6.24
N ASP A 27 -6.09 -7.54 -6.08
CA ASP A 27 -5.15 -6.99 -7.04
C ASP A 27 -3.71 -6.99 -6.51
N THR A 28 -2.76 -6.68 -7.39
CA THR A 28 -1.35 -6.56 -7.02
C THR A 28 -0.73 -5.42 -7.81
N ALA A 29 -0.13 -4.48 -7.09
CA ALA A 29 0.68 -3.41 -7.66
C ALA A 29 2.07 -3.41 -7.03
N GLN A 30 3.09 -3.25 -7.88
CA GLN A 30 4.48 -3.21 -7.46
C GLN A 30 5.23 -2.14 -8.26
N ASN A 31 5.87 -1.22 -7.54
CA ASN A 31 6.80 -0.26 -8.09
C ASN A 31 8.24 -0.77 -7.89
N ASP A 32 8.94 -1.05 -9.00
CA ASP A 32 10.36 -1.49 -8.98
C ASP A 32 11.32 -0.36 -9.40
N THR A 33 10.92 0.89 -9.16
CA THR A 33 11.70 2.08 -9.49
C THR A 33 11.93 2.97 -8.27
N ASP A 34 12.73 4.02 -8.43
CA ASP A 34 12.92 5.10 -7.46
C ASP A 34 11.88 6.24 -7.62
N LEU A 35 10.94 6.09 -8.56
CA LEU A 35 9.88 7.07 -8.74
C LEU A 35 8.88 6.98 -7.59
N PRO A 36 8.39 8.11 -7.07
CA PRO A 36 7.24 8.14 -6.17
C PRO A 36 6.03 7.44 -6.78
N SER A 37 5.25 6.73 -5.97
CA SER A 37 4.00 6.10 -6.39
C SER A 37 2.83 6.42 -5.46
N ASP A 38 1.64 6.53 -6.04
CA ASP A 38 0.37 6.58 -5.32
C ASP A 38 -0.41 5.32 -5.71
N LEU A 39 -0.46 4.33 -4.81
CA LEU A 39 -1.11 3.04 -5.02
C LEU A 39 -2.35 2.93 -4.14
N VAL A 40 -3.50 2.72 -4.77
CA VAL A 40 -4.81 2.56 -4.12
C VAL A 40 -5.33 1.15 -4.39
N GLY A 41 -5.50 0.34 -3.35
CA GLY A 41 -5.97 -1.05 -3.46
C GLY A 41 -7.44 -1.14 -3.85
N GLY A 42 -8.30 -0.46 -3.10
CA GLY A 42 -9.73 -0.51 -3.33
C GLY A 42 -10.39 -1.66 -2.57
N LEU A 43 -11.29 -2.42 -3.20
CA LEU A 43 -12.01 -3.50 -2.54
C LEU A 43 -11.38 -4.86 -2.83
N GLY A 44 -10.78 -5.48 -1.81
CA GLY A 44 -10.37 -6.87 -1.87
C GLY A 44 -9.15 -7.14 -1.02
N ASN A 45 -8.55 -8.31 -1.20
CA ASN A 45 -7.30 -8.66 -0.53
C ASN A 45 -6.12 -8.28 -1.44
N ASP A 46 -5.68 -7.04 -1.33
CA ASP A 46 -4.67 -6.48 -2.22
C ASP A 46 -3.24 -6.64 -1.72
N ILE A 47 -2.30 -6.52 -2.65
CA ILE A 47 -0.86 -6.42 -2.39
C ILE A 47 -0.35 -5.12 -3.01
N LEU A 48 0.03 -4.16 -2.16
CA LEU A 48 0.58 -2.87 -2.57
C LEU A 48 2.04 -2.80 -2.17
N VAL A 49 2.93 -2.65 -3.16
CA VAL A 49 4.38 -2.62 -2.96
C VAL A 49 4.95 -1.34 -3.58
N GLY A 50 5.44 -0.44 -2.74
CA GLY A 50 6.21 0.74 -3.12
C GLY A 50 7.58 0.40 -3.70
N GLY A 51 8.29 1.43 -4.16
CA GLY A 51 9.64 1.40 -4.70
C GLY A 51 10.66 1.99 -3.72
N ASP A 52 11.74 2.58 -4.24
CA ASP A 52 12.77 3.23 -3.41
C ASP A 52 12.50 4.73 -3.22
N GLY A 53 11.42 5.24 -3.81
CA GLY A 53 10.99 6.63 -3.74
C GLY A 53 9.90 6.85 -2.68
N PRO A 54 9.55 8.11 -2.35
CA PRO A 54 8.52 8.39 -1.35
C PRO A 54 7.12 8.01 -1.88
N ASP A 55 6.55 6.95 -1.32
CA ASP A 55 5.31 6.34 -1.78
C ASP A 55 4.10 6.66 -0.91
N ARG A 56 2.92 6.52 -1.51
CA ARG A 56 1.62 6.65 -0.84
C ARG A 56 0.85 5.35 -1.09
N LEU A 57 0.75 4.51 -0.07
CA LEU A 57 0.01 3.27 -0.12
C LEU A 57 -1.30 3.45 0.65
N THR A 58 -2.43 3.31 -0.02
CA THR A 58 -3.74 3.51 0.59
C THR A 58 -4.61 2.31 0.32
N ASP A 59 -5.11 1.70 1.40
CA ASP A 59 -6.29 0.88 1.33
C ASP A 59 -7.51 1.72 1.72
N SER A 60 -8.29 2.09 0.72
CA SER A 60 -9.51 2.88 0.87
C SER A 60 -10.73 2.00 0.61
N ASP A 61 -10.86 0.88 1.31
CA ASP A 61 -12.19 0.33 1.43
C ASP A 61 -13.07 1.29 2.28
N GLY A 62 -14.34 1.39 1.90
CA GLY A 62 -15.25 2.21 2.67
C GLY A 62 -15.54 1.50 3.99
N TRP A 63 -14.98 1.97 5.11
CA TRP A 63 -15.24 1.84 6.58
C TRP A 63 -16.40 0.94 7.11
N THR A 64 -16.97 0.06 6.31
CA THR A 64 -18.38 -0.34 6.38
C THR A 64 -18.68 -1.68 5.73
N THR A 65 -17.73 -2.37 5.08
CA THR A 65 -18.06 -3.63 4.44
C THR A 65 -18.12 -4.77 5.45
N ALA A 66 -19.18 -5.57 5.39
CA ALA A 66 -19.43 -6.70 6.29
C ALA A 66 -18.43 -7.86 6.13
N THR A 67 -17.42 -7.71 5.26
CA THR A 67 -16.43 -8.73 4.93
C THR A 67 -15.10 -8.29 5.50
N VAL A 68 -14.53 -9.14 6.33
CA VAL A 68 -13.17 -8.94 6.83
C VAL A 68 -12.20 -9.23 5.68
N ILE A 69 -11.45 -8.21 5.26
CA ILE A 69 -10.38 -8.32 4.26
C ILE A 69 -9.00 -8.25 4.92
N THR A 70 -7.98 -8.66 4.18
CA THR A 70 -6.57 -8.59 4.56
C THR A 70 -5.78 -8.04 3.39
N VAL A 71 -5.16 -6.89 3.60
CA VAL A 71 -4.27 -6.24 2.64
C VAL A 71 -2.82 -6.34 3.12
N THR A 72 -1.91 -6.48 2.15
CA THR A 72 -0.46 -6.41 2.40
C THR A 72 0.10 -5.13 1.80
N MET A 73 0.72 -4.29 2.64
CA MET A 73 1.36 -3.03 2.24
C MET A 73 2.84 -3.04 2.59
N VAL A 74 3.68 -2.78 1.59
CA VAL A 74 5.14 -2.73 1.73
C VAL A 74 5.67 -1.43 1.12
N GLY A 75 6.16 -0.51 1.95
CA GLY A 75 6.70 0.78 1.49
C GLY A 75 8.04 0.62 0.74
N ARG A 76 8.92 -0.23 1.25
CA ARG A 76 10.31 -0.40 0.84
C ARG A 76 11.15 0.83 1.22
N GLY A 77 11.79 1.51 0.28
CA GLY A 77 12.71 2.60 0.59
C GLY A 77 12.05 3.94 0.35
N GLY A 78 12.47 4.98 1.06
CA GLY A 78 11.93 6.32 0.87
C GLY A 78 11.22 6.80 2.13
N ASN A 79 10.46 7.88 2.03
CA ASN A 79 9.65 8.37 3.14
C ASN A 79 8.18 8.15 2.79
N ASP A 80 7.61 7.08 3.33
CA ASP A 80 6.34 6.58 2.87
C ASP A 80 5.18 7.06 3.73
N THR A 81 4.01 7.17 3.10
CA THR A 81 2.74 7.34 3.78
C THR A 81 1.86 6.13 3.54
N VAL A 82 1.56 5.38 4.60
CA VAL A 82 0.71 4.20 4.55
C VAL A 82 -0.60 4.49 5.28
N ILE A 83 -1.73 4.24 4.62
CA ILE A 83 -3.08 4.41 5.19
C ILE A 83 -3.80 3.06 5.12
N SER A 84 -3.95 2.43 6.30
CA SER A 84 -4.59 1.13 6.53
C SER A 84 -5.76 1.37 7.49
N ARG A 85 -6.85 1.97 7.03
CA ARG A 85 -8.00 2.26 7.89
C ARG A 85 -9.24 1.66 7.29
N ASN A 86 -9.23 0.35 7.14
CA ASN A 86 -10.23 -0.42 6.43
C ASN A 86 -11.14 -1.24 7.35
N GLY A 87 -10.71 -1.45 8.59
CA GLY A 87 -11.32 -2.35 9.55
C GLY A 87 -10.99 -3.83 9.35
N GLY A 88 -10.11 -4.13 8.40
CA GLY A 88 -9.58 -5.44 8.04
C GLY A 88 -8.51 -5.95 9.01
N PHE A 89 -7.78 -7.00 8.61
CA PHE A 89 -6.62 -7.49 9.33
C PHE A 89 -5.38 -7.43 8.44
N ASP A 90 -4.70 -6.28 8.47
CA ASP A 90 -3.66 -5.98 7.48
C ASP A 90 -2.26 -6.31 7.97
N ARG A 91 -1.37 -6.47 6.99
CA ARG A 91 0.07 -6.70 7.19
C ARG A 91 0.85 -5.59 6.55
N ILE A 92 1.58 -4.84 7.38
CA ILE A 92 2.24 -3.62 6.95
C ILE A 92 3.73 -3.70 7.26
N SER A 93 4.55 -3.28 6.31
CA SER A 93 5.99 -3.08 6.46
C SER A 93 6.35 -1.77 5.76
N CYS A 94 6.60 -0.68 6.49
CA CYS A 94 6.97 0.58 5.84
C CYS A 94 8.37 0.45 5.22
N GLY A 95 9.42 0.30 6.02
CA GLY A 95 10.75 -0.09 5.52
C GLY A 95 11.81 0.87 6.03
N PRO A 96 12.96 1.01 5.36
CA PRO A 96 13.89 2.10 5.65
C PRO A 96 13.35 3.44 5.17
N GLY A 97 13.25 4.40 6.09
CA GLY A 97 12.62 5.67 5.75
C GLY A 97 12.37 6.56 6.94
N PHE A 98 11.76 7.71 6.68
CA PHE A 98 10.88 8.34 7.65
C PHE A 98 9.44 8.14 7.19
N ASP A 99 8.79 7.16 7.80
CA ASP A 99 7.51 6.64 7.36
C ASP A 99 6.39 7.00 8.34
N VAL A 100 5.22 7.25 7.77
CA VAL A 100 4.01 7.60 8.48
C VAL A 100 2.95 6.54 8.20
N LEU A 101 2.54 5.83 9.24
CA LEU A 101 1.44 4.88 9.19
C LEU A 101 0.21 5.42 9.93
N VAL A 102 -0.91 5.45 9.24
CA VAL A 102 -2.24 5.66 9.79
C VAL A 102 -2.99 4.34 9.71
N ALA A 103 -3.18 3.68 10.85
CA ALA A 103 -3.69 2.31 10.94
C ALA A 103 -4.94 2.19 11.83
N ASP A 104 -5.62 1.05 11.76
CA ASP A 104 -6.54 0.59 12.79
C ASP A 104 -5.78 0.12 14.05
N ARG A 105 -6.51 -0.38 15.05
CA ARG A 105 -5.93 -0.94 16.29
C ARG A 105 -5.01 -2.12 15.97
N ALA A 106 -4.02 -2.34 16.81
CA ALA A 106 -3.03 -3.42 16.64
C ALA A 106 -3.59 -4.84 16.41
N PRO A 107 -4.75 -5.25 16.96
CA PRO A 107 -5.33 -6.55 16.64
C PRO A 107 -5.80 -6.69 15.19
N ARG A 108 -6.09 -5.57 14.53
CA ARG A 108 -6.44 -5.49 13.11
C ARG A 108 -5.16 -5.39 12.29
N ASP A 109 -4.39 -4.33 12.51
CA ASP A 109 -3.23 -4.06 11.67
C ASP A 109 -1.92 -4.41 12.34
N SER A 110 -1.25 -5.41 11.77
CA SER A 110 0.00 -5.95 12.26
C SER A 110 1.18 -5.37 11.48
N LEU A 111 2.13 -4.78 12.21
CA LEU A 111 3.44 -4.46 11.65
C LEU A 111 4.27 -5.73 11.54
N VAL A 112 4.68 -6.10 10.33
CA VAL A 112 5.47 -7.31 10.06
C VAL A 112 6.84 -7.21 10.73
N LEU A 113 7.43 -6.01 10.72
CA LEU A 113 8.64 -5.69 11.45
C LEU A 113 8.35 -4.54 12.43
N PRO A 114 8.64 -4.71 13.73
CA PRO A 114 8.44 -3.63 14.69
C PRO A 114 9.41 -2.48 14.41
N ASN A 115 8.94 -1.25 14.58
CA ASN A 115 9.73 -0.01 14.45
C ASN A 115 10.31 0.25 13.05
N THR A 116 9.71 -0.30 11.98
CA THR A 116 10.01 0.12 10.60
C THR A 116 9.10 1.24 10.12
N CYS A 117 8.20 1.73 10.96
CA CYS A 117 7.38 2.90 10.69
C CYS A 117 7.62 3.87 11.85
N GLU A 118 8.20 5.03 11.56
CA GLU A 118 8.69 5.99 12.54
C GLU A 118 7.55 6.69 13.27
N PHE A 119 6.44 6.92 12.57
CA PHE A 119 5.22 7.47 13.15
C PHE A 119 4.03 6.55 12.89
N VAL A 120 3.35 6.11 13.95
CA VAL A 120 2.17 5.26 13.85
C VAL A 120 1.01 5.87 14.62
N GLN A 121 -0.06 6.22 13.90
CA GLN A 121 -1.32 6.67 14.49
C GLN A 121 -2.38 5.57 14.36
N ARG A 122 -3.00 5.19 15.48
CA ARG A 122 -4.04 4.13 15.54
C ARG A 122 -5.37 4.67 16.05
N PHE A 123 -6.49 4.09 15.59
CA PHE A 123 -7.88 4.49 15.94
C PHE A 123 -8.69 3.33 16.53
#